data_AF-A0A2G2Z673-F1
#
_entry.id   AF-A0A2G2Z673-F1
#
_cell.length_a   1.000
_cell.length_b   1.000
_cell.length_c   1.000
_cell.angle_alpha   90.00
_cell.angle_beta   90.00
_cell.angle_gamma   90.00
#
_symmetry.space_group_name_H-M   'P 1'
#
loop_
_entity.id
_entity.type
_entity.pdbx_description
1 polymer ?
#
loop_
_entity_poly.entity_id
_entity_poly.type
_entity_poly.pdbx_seq_one_letter_code
_entity_poly.pdbx_strand_id
1 'polypeptide(L)'
;IPVPAKLVELYLDVRRLTEEQVRDYSEPSSDKLLLDLHPLEQHVFTIVLDLSETLVYSDWKRERGWRTFKRPGVEAFLEHLAQFFEIIVYSDQQNMYVDPIVDRLDSKQCIRYRLSRGATKYVGGKHYRDLSALNRDPSRIIYISGNALENSLQPENCVQIKPWKGDVEDTTLLDLIPFLEYVGMHRPADIRTVIASYQGHDIAKEFIERSKEHQRRMQEQKQHSRFWRRS
;
A
#
# COMPACT_ATOMS: atom_id res chain seq x y z
N ILE A 1 7.54 -45.21 -29.99
CA ILE A 1 7.77 -46.04 -28.78
C ILE A 1 6.88 -45.45 -27.70
N PRO A 2 5.86 -46.16 -27.20
CA PRO A 2 4.96 -45.63 -26.19
C PRO A 2 5.72 -45.51 -24.87
N VAL A 3 5.68 -44.32 -24.26
CA VAL A 3 6.28 -44.11 -22.94
C VAL A 3 5.51 -44.97 -21.93
N PRO A 4 6.18 -45.81 -21.12
CA PRO A 4 5.51 -46.64 -20.13
C PRO A 4 4.70 -45.77 -19.17
N ALA A 5 3.42 -46.09 -18.93
CA ALA A 5 2.54 -45.31 -18.04
C ALA A 5 3.15 -45.03 -16.66
N LYS A 6 3.91 -45.99 -16.11
CA LYS A 6 4.64 -45.85 -14.84
C LYS A 6 5.70 -44.74 -14.84
N LEU A 7 6.33 -44.45 -16.00
CA LEU A 7 7.32 -43.38 -16.12
C LEU A 7 6.63 -42.00 -16.11
N VAL A 8 5.43 -41.92 -16.68
CA VAL A 8 4.60 -40.71 -16.66
C VAL A 8 4.06 -40.45 -15.26
N GLU A 9 3.59 -41.47 -14.55
CA GLU A 9 3.18 -41.36 -13.14
C GLU A 9 4.35 -40.91 -12.25
N LEU A 10 5.52 -41.53 -12.38
CA LEU A 10 6.72 -41.14 -11.61
C LEU A 10 7.13 -39.69 -11.90
N TYR A 11 7.06 -39.25 -13.16
CA TYR A 11 7.35 -37.86 -13.51
C TYR A 11 6.34 -36.88 -12.90
N LEU A 12 5.05 -37.21 -12.90
CA LEU A 12 4.01 -36.41 -12.27
C LEU A 12 4.14 -36.37 -10.74
N ASP A 13 4.55 -37.47 -10.12
CA ASP A 13 4.80 -37.54 -8.68
C ASP A 13 6.04 -36.74 -8.28
N VAL A 14 7.15 -36.88 -9.02
CA VAL A 14 8.35 -36.07 -8.79
C VAL A 14 8.06 -34.59 -9.00
N ARG A 15 7.27 -34.25 -10.03
CA ARG A 15 6.83 -32.87 -10.27
C ARG A 15 5.96 -32.35 -9.14
N ARG A 16 4.98 -33.12 -8.64
CA ARG A 16 4.17 -32.77 -7.46
C ARG A 16 5.03 -32.55 -6.23
N LEU A 17 5.95 -33.46 -5.91
CA LEU A 17 6.83 -33.34 -4.75
C LEU A 17 7.75 -32.11 -4.85
N THR A 18 8.22 -31.80 -6.06
CA THR A 18 9.03 -30.59 -6.31
C THR A 18 8.17 -29.34 -6.19
N GLU A 19 6.94 -29.36 -6.72
CA GLU A 19 5.97 -28.27 -6.60
C GLU A 19 5.57 -28.05 -5.14
N GLU A 20 5.32 -29.11 -4.36
CA GLU A 20 5.01 -29.09 -2.93
C GLU A 20 6.18 -28.55 -2.10
N GLN A 21 7.42 -29.02 -2.36
CA GLN A 21 8.60 -28.46 -1.71
C GLN A 21 8.81 -26.98 -2.06
N VAL A 22 8.60 -26.57 -3.31
CA VAL A 22 8.67 -25.16 -3.71
C VAL A 22 7.56 -24.34 -3.05
N ARG A 23 6.37 -24.92 -2.86
CA ARG A 23 5.21 -24.28 -2.22
C ARG A 23 5.49 -23.94 -0.76
N ASP A 24 6.09 -24.86 -0.02
CA ASP A 24 6.51 -24.65 1.38
C ASP A 24 7.50 -23.48 1.55
N TYR A 25 8.27 -23.15 0.50
CA TYR A 25 9.22 -22.02 0.52
C TYR A 25 8.69 -20.74 -0.14
N SER A 26 7.56 -20.78 -0.85
CA SER A 26 7.07 -19.66 -1.68
C SER A 26 5.71 -19.10 -1.29
N GLU A 27 4.87 -19.88 -0.60
CA GLU A 27 3.59 -19.40 -0.07
C GLU A 27 3.74 -18.84 1.35
N PRO A 28 3.00 -17.77 1.70
CA PRO A 28 2.99 -17.25 3.05
C PRO A 28 2.47 -18.31 4.04
N SER A 29 2.89 -18.24 5.30
CA SER A 29 2.59 -19.23 6.34
C SER A 29 1.11 -19.39 6.71
N SER A 30 0.20 -18.65 6.07
CA SER A 30 -1.25 -18.69 6.26
C SER A 30 -1.96 -18.18 5.00
N ASP A 31 -3.08 -18.81 4.62
CA ASP A 31 -3.97 -18.34 3.54
C ASP A 31 -4.54 -16.94 3.80
N LYS A 32 -4.63 -16.55 5.08
CA LYS A 32 -5.07 -15.23 5.54
C LYS A 32 -3.99 -14.60 6.41
N LEU A 33 -3.46 -13.46 5.98
CA LEU A 33 -2.41 -12.74 6.70
C LEU A 33 -2.94 -11.97 7.91
N LEU A 34 -4.21 -11.55 7.88
CA LEU A 34 -4.83 -10.74 8.91
C LEU A 34 -6.07 -11.42 9.50
N LEU A 35 -6.32 -11.13 10.78
CA LEU A 35 -7.55 -11.51 11.46
C LEU A 35 -8.77 -10.84 10.82
N ASP A 36 -9.94 -11.44 11.03
CA ASP A 36 -11.21 -10.88 10.60
C ASP A 36 -11.49 -9.54 11.31
N LEU A 37 -12.01 -8.57 10.56
CA LEU A 37 -12.49 -7.32 11.14
C LEU A 37 -13.75 -7.58 11.96
N HIS A 38 -13.91 -6.81 13.05
CA HIS A 38 -15.17 -6.81 13.78
C HIS A 38 -16.33 -6.42 12.83
N PRO A 39 -17.54 -6.99 12.94
CA PRO A 39 -18.65 -6.68 12.04
C PRO A 39 -18.95 -5.19 11.87
N LEU A 40 -18.71 -4.40 12.92
CA LEU A 40 -18.88 -2.94 12.90
C LEU A 40 -17.78 -2.19 12.12
N GLU A 41 -16.60 -2.80 11.93
CA GLU A 41 -15.43 -2.22 11.27
C GLU A 41 -15.28 -2.65 9.81
N GLN A 42 -16.13 -3.55 9.29
CA GLN A 42 -16.03 -4.05 7.91
C GLN A 42 -16.10 -2.95 6.83
N HIS A 43 -16.61 -1.77 7.20
CA HIS A 43 -16.72 -0.60 6.33
C HIS A 43 -15.45 0.25 6.25
N VAL A 44 -14.45 -0.03 7.11
CA VAL A 44 -13.21 0.74 7.20
C VAL A 44 -12.32 0.41 6.01
N PHE A 45 -11.67 1.43 5.45
CA PHE A 45 -10.69 1.25 4.39
C PHE A 45 -9.34 0.86 4.99
N THR A 46 -8.58 0.05 4.27
CA THR A 46 -7.25 -0.39 4.68
C THR A 46 -6.20 0.33 3.85
N ILE A 47 -5.31 1.06 4.51
CA ILE A 47 -4.10 1.62 3.90
C ILE A 47 -2.92 0.71 4.23
N VAL A 48 -2.29 0.21 3.18
CA VAL A 48 -1.08 -0.60 3.26
C VAL A 48 0.10 0.28 2.85
N LEU A 49 1.09 0.39 3.72
CA LEU A 49 2.29 1.22 3.52
C LEU A 49 3.52 0.33 3.42
N ASP A 50 4.32 0.53 2.38
CA ASP A 50 5.68 -0.03 2.38
C ASP A 50 6.60 0.73 3.32
N LEU A 51 7.68 0.10 3.78
CA LEU A 51 8.62 0.70 4.72
C LEU A 51 9.76 1.40 3.96
N SER A 52 10.50 0.63 3.17
CA SER A 52 11.71 1.07 2.46
C SER A 52 11.38 2.04 1.33
N GLU A 53 12.15 3.14 1.25
CA GLU A 53 11.99 4.22 0.28
C GLU A 53 10.60 4.86 0.27
N THR A 54 9.79 4.61 1.30
CA THR A 54 8.40 5.05 1.41
C THR A 54 8.20 5.83 2.70
N LEU A 55 8.38 5.18 3.86
CA LEU A 55 8.32 5.81 5.18
C LEU A 55 9.72 6.10 5.75
N VAL A 56 10.70 5.26 5.39
CA VAL A 56 12.09 5.39 5.83
C VAL A 56 13.05 5.11 4.67
N TYR A 57 14.29 5.56 4.83
CA TYR A 57 15.38 5.25 3.93
C TYR A 57 16.56 4.77 4.76
N SER A 58 17.19 3.68 4.34
CA SER A 58 18.40 3.17 5.01
C SER A 58 19.57 3.16 4.06
N ASP A 59 20.70 3.69 4.53
CA ASP A 59 21.96 3.62 3.82
C ASP A 59 23.05 3.00 4.68
N TRP A 60 24.08 2.48 4.01
CA TRP A 60 25.30 2.05 4.66
C TRP A 60 26.45 2.94 4.21
N LYS A 61 27.23 3.43 5.16
CA LYS A 61 28.52 4.07 4.86
C LYS A 61 29.61 3.45 5.73
N ARG A 62 30.81 3.29 5.16
CA ARG A 62 31.97 2.64 5.81
C ARG A 62 32.27 3.17 7.21
N GLU A 63 32.14 4.47 7.41
CA GLU A 63 32.48 5.15 8.67
C GLU A 63 31.43 4.99 9.78
N ARG A 64 30.15 4.82 9.41
CA ARG A 64 29.02 4.87 10.36
C ARG A 64 28.14 3.63 10.37
N GLY A 65 28.41 2.66 9.50
CA GLY A 65 27.58 1.48 9.30
C GLY A 65 26.21 1.80 8.70
N TRP A 66 25.25 0.93 8.97
CA TRP A 66 23.85 1.10 8.59
C TRP A 66 23.21 2.22 9.41
N ARG A 67 22.51 3.13 8.73
CA ARG A 67 21.64 4.12 9.36
C ARG A 67 20.31 4.18 8.66
N THR A 68 19.26 4.39 9.45
CA THR A 68 17.89 4.56 9.00
C THR A 68 17.44 5.99 9.27
N PHE A 69 16.85 6.63 8.27
CA PHE A 69 16.31 7.98 8.31
C PHE A 69 14.79 7.91 8.18
N LYS A 70 14.08 8.77 8.90
CA LYS A 70 12.62 8.90 8.79
C LYS A 70 12.26 9.92 7.71
N ARG A 71 11.28 9.59 6.86
CA ARG A 71 10.79 10.54 5.85
C ARG A 71 10.12 11.73 6.54
N PRO A 72 10.35 12.97 6.10
CA PRO A 72 9.69 14.13 6.69
C PRO A 72 8.17 13.96 6.70
N GLY A 73 7.53 14.36 7.81
CA GLY A 73 6.08 14.30 7.97
C GLY A 73 5.47 12.91 8.24
N VAL A 74 6.28 11.84 8.32
CA VAL A 74 5.76 10.47 8.47
C VAL A 74 4.92 10.25 9.73
N GLU A 75 5.31 10.81 10.88
CA GLU A 75 4.55 10.71 12.13
C GLU A 75 3.17 11.38 11.98
N ALA A 76 3.15 12.63 11.48
CA ALA A 76 1.91 13.36 11.22
C ALA A 76 1.01 12.66 10.19
N PHE A 77 1.61 12.05 9.16
CA PHE A 77 0.91 11.27 8.15
C PHE A 77 0.20 10.06 8.76
N LEU A 78 0.90 9.25 9.57
CA LEU A 78 0.31 8.10 10.25
C LEU A 78 -0.81 8.51 11.20
N GLU A 79 -0.59 9.55 11.99
CA GLU A 79 -1.58 10.04 12.96
C GLU A 79 -2.86 10.57 12.29
N HIS A 80 -2.71 11.28 11.18
CA HIS A 80 -3.87 11.79 10.45
C HIS A 80 -4.68 10.66 9.83
N LEU A 81 -4.01 9.72 9.16
CA LEU A 81 -4.69 8.62 8.47
C LEU A 81 -5.33 7.61 9.43
N ALA A 82 -4.80 7.44 10.64
CA ALA A 82 -5.36 6.51 11.63
C ALA A 82 -6.79 6.87 12.05
N GLN A 83 -7.23 8.11 11.80
CA GLN A 83 -8.60 8.55 12.06
C GLN A 83 -9.61 7.99 11.05
N PHE A 84 -9.15 7.60 9.86
CA PHE A 84 -10.01 7.21 8.74
C PHE A 84 -9.77 5.78 8.26
N PHE A 85 -8.57 5.25 8.47
CA PHE A 85 -8.09 4.01 7.88
C PHE A 85 -7.54 3.04 8.92
N GLU A 86 -7.68 1.75 8.63
CA GLU A 86 -6.81 0.73 9.21
C GLU A 86 -5.44 0.81 8.53
N ILE A 87 -4.39 1.14 9.29
CA ILE A 87 -3.03 1.24 8.75
C ILE A 87 -2.27 -0.07 8.96
N ILE A 88 -1.65 -0.54 7.88
CA ILE A 88 -0.82 -1.75 7.85
C ILE A 88 0.53 -1.42 7.24
N VAL A 89 1.62 -1.80 7.89
CA VAL A 89 2.95 -1.77 7.27
C VAL A 89 3.23 -3.12 6.63
N TYR A 90 3.60 -3.14 5.34
CA TYR A 90 3.90 -4.37 4.61
C TYR A 90 5.22 -4.28 3.84
N SER A 91 6.27 -4.85 4.45
CA SER A 91 7.65 -4.80 3.97
C SER A 91 8.17 -6.17 3.53
N ASP A 92 9.09 -6.17 2.56
CA ASP A 92 9.91 -7.33 2.17
C ASP A 92 11.20 -7.45 2.99
N GLN A 93 11.35 -6.66 4.05
CA GLN A 93 12.47 -6.79 4.98
C GLN A 93 12.15 -7.82 6.05
N GLN A 94 13.19 -8.38 6.67
CA GLN A 94 13.01 -9.36 7.75
C GLN A 94 12.43 -8.69 9.00
N ASN A 95 11.74 -9.47 9.83
CA ASN A 95 11.07 -8.94 11.03
C ASN A 95 12.05 -8.21 11.97
N MET A 96 13.27 -8.74 12.10
CA MET A 96 14.36 -8.14 12.89
C MET A 96 14.70 -6.70 12.47
N TYR A 97 14.37 -6.30 11.25
CA TYR A 97 14.56 -4.95 10.73
C TYR A 97 13.27 -4.12 10.82
N VAL A 98 12.12 -4.72 10.49
CA VAL A 98 10.82 -4.03 10.47
C VAL A 98 10.40 -3.59 11.87
N ASP A 99 10.39 -4.52 12.84
CA ASP A 99 9.87 -4.28 14.19
C ASP A 99 10.51 -3.07 14.89
N PRO A 100 11.86 -2.99 15.04
CA PRO A 100 12.48 -1.88 15.77
C PRO A 100 12.32 -0.53 15.05
N ILE A 101 12.11 -0.52 13.74
CA ILE A 101 11.86 0.73 13.00
C ILE A 101 10.42 1.18 13.26
N VAL A 102 9.45 0.27 13.12
CA VAL A 102 8.04 0.59 13.33
C VAL A 102 7.81 1.03 14.78
N ASP A 103 8.41 0.36 15.76
CA ASP A 103 8.30 0.74 17.18
C ASP A 103 8.78 2.17 17.46
N ARG A 104 9.81 2.62 16.75
CA ARG A 104 10.33 4.00 16.89
C ARG A 104 9.52 5.02 16.11
N LEU A 105 8.97 4.60 14.97
CA LEU A 105 8.20 5.46 14.06
C LEU A 105 6.79 5.74 14.61
N ASP A 106 6.18 4.74 15.25
CA ASP A 106 4.77 4.73 15.62
C ASP A 106 4.56 4.83 17.13
N SER A 107 5.00 5.95 17.70
CA SER A 107 4.86 6.23 19.14
C SER A 107 3.40 6.27 19.61
N LYS A 108 2.43 6.55 18.72
CA LYS A 108 1.00 6.63 19.03
C LYS A 108 0.21 5.36 18.70
N GLN A 109 0.88 4.30 18.26
CA GLN A 109 0.26 3.01 17.94
C GLN A 109 -0.85 3.12 16.89
N CYS A 110 -0.61 3.93 15.86
CA CYS A 110 -1.48 4.12 14.71
C CYS A 110 -1.51 2.89 13.77
N ILE A 111 -0.44 2.09 13.75
CA ILE A 111 -0.29 0.92 12.87
C ILE A 111 -0.91 -0.31 13.54
N ARG A 112 -1.95 -0.88 12.91
CA ARG A 112 -2.69 -2.02 13.46
C ARG A 112 -2.00 -3.36 13.20
N TYR A 113 -1.36 -3.50 12.03
CA TYR A 113 -0.66 -4.71 11.64
C TYR A 113 0.69 -4.42 10.98
N ARG A 114 1.63 -5.34 11.17
CA ARG A 114 2.99 -5.29 10.62
C ARG A 114 3.25 -6.61 9.92
N LEU A 115 3.51 -6.54 8.62
CA LEU A 115 3.83 -7.69 7.77
C LEU A 115 5.26 -7.51 7.26
N SER A 116 6.09 -8.52 7.49
CA SER A 116 7.48 -8.57 7.06
C SER A 116 7.67 -9.60 5.94
N ARG A 117 8.91 -9.87 5.54
CA ARG A 117 9.25 -10.75 4.40
C ARG A 117 8.51 -12.08 4.41
N GLY A 118 8.30 -12.70 5.59
CA GLY A 118 7.61 -13.99 5.69
C GLY A 118 6.15 -13.98 5.22
N ALA A 119 5.51 -12.81 5.14
CA ALA A 119 4.16 -12.64 4.62
C ALA A 119 4.12 -12.42 3.10
N THR A 120 5.26 -12.10 2.47
CA THR A 120 5.33 -11.82 1.02
C THR A 120 5.31 -13.10 0.19
N LYS A 121 4.84 -13.00 -1.04
CA LYS A 121 4.89 -14.09 -2.02
C LYS A 121 6.19 -14.05 -2.80
N TYR A 122 6.95 -15.14 -2.82
CA TYR A 122 8.21 -15.21 -3.55
C TYR A 122 7.98 -15.80 -4.94
N VAL A 123 8.14 -14.99 -5.99
CA VAL A 123 7.91 -15.39 -7.39
C VAL A 123 9.07 -14.91 -8.25
N GLY A 124 9.68 -15.83 -9.00
CA GLY A 124 10.69 -15.46 -10.00
C GLY A 124 11.90 -14.72 -9.44
N GLY A 125 12.31 -15.02 -8.21
CA GLY A 125 13.45 -14.36 -7.56
C GLY A 125 13.12 -13.08 -6.80
N LYS A 126 11.86 -12.62 -6.82
CA LYS A 126 11.41 -11.35 -6.23
C LYS A 126 10.29 -11.58 -5.22
N HIS A 127 10.28 -10.75 -4.18
CA HIS A 127 9.20 -10.70 -3.19
C HIS A 127 8.11 -9.72 -3.63
N TYR A 128 6.87 -10.19 -3.61
CA TYR A 128 5.70 -9.39 -3.92
C TYR A 128 4.76 -9.32 -2.72
N ARG A 129 4.13 -8.15 -2.56
CA ARG A 129 3.02 -7.95 -1.62
C ARG A 129 1.75 -8.43 -2.31
N ASP A 130 1.24 -9.56 -1.84
CA ASP A 130 -0.06 -10.06 -2.27
C ASP A 130 -1.15 -9.46 -1.39
N LEU A 131 -1.84 -8.44 -1.89
CA LEU A 131 -2.91 -7.74 -1.17
C LEU A 131 -4.17 -8.62 -1.03
N SER A 132 -4.35 -9.61 -1.91
CA SER A 132 -5.49 -10.54 -1.83
C SER A 132 -5.42 -11.43 -0.58
N ALA A 133 -4.22 -11.67 -0.05
CA ALA A 133 -3.99 -12.46 1.16
C ALA A 133 -4.28 -11.66 2.45
N LEU A 134 -4.58 -10.37 2.38
CA LEU A 134 -4.84 -9.54 3.56
C LEU A 134 -6.19 -9.83 4.24
N ASN A 135 -7.07 -10.65 3.66
CA ASN A 135 -8.41 -10.88 4.21
C ASN A 135 -9.18 -9.55 4.42
N ARG A 136 -9.09 -8.68 3.41
CA ARG A 136 -9.79 -7.38 3.31
C ARG A 136 -10.45 -7.28 1.95
N ASP A 137 -11.50 -6.48 1.84
CA ASP A 137 -12.18 -6.23 0.57
C ASP A 137 -11.25 -5.47 -0.39
N PRO A 138 -10.88 -6.03 -1.56
CA PRO A 138 -10.01 -5.35 -2.52
C PRO A 138 -10.52 -3.99 -2.99
N SER A 139 -11.83 -3.74 -2.95
CA SER A 139 -12.41 -2.44 -3.30
C SER A 139 -12.11 -1.33 -2.28
N ARG A 140 -11.48 -1.67 -1.15
CA ARG A 140 -11.19 -0.78 -0.01
C ARG A 140 -9.73 -0.79 0.44
N ILE A 141 -8.85 -1.42 -0.34
CA ILE A 141 -7.41 -1.47 -0.07
C ILE A 141 -6.70 -0.41 -0.92
N ILE A 142 -5.83 0.37 -0.30
CA ILE A 142 -4.90 1.27 -0.99
C ILE A 142 -3.49 0.87 -0.58
N TYR A 143 -2.63 0.55 -1.54
CA TYR A 143 -1.22 0.26 -1.30
C TYR A 143 -0.34 1.43 -1.74
N ILE A 144 0.41 2.01 -0.82
CA ILE A 144 1.30 3.15 -1.06
C ILE A 144 2.75 2.69 -0.92
N SER A 145 3.54 2.88 -1.97
CA SER A 145 4.97 2.59 -1.99
C SER A 145 5.68 3.46 -3.01
N GLY A 146 6.97 3.72 -2.78
CA GLY A 146 7.87 4.27 -3.80
C GLY A 146 7.96 3.40 -5.05
N ASN A 147 7.79 2.08 -4.89
CA ASN A 147 7.98 1.07 -5.93
C ASN A 147 6.72 0.19 -6.12
N ALA A 148 5.54 0.75 -5.87
CA ALA A 148 4.27 0.02 -5.76
C ALA A 148 3.95 -0.87 -6.97
N LEU A 149 4.16 -0.34 -8.19
CA LEU A 149 3.87 -1.07 -9.43
C LEU A 149 4.85 -2.22 -9.69
N GLU A 150 6.00 -2.22 -9.03
CA GLU A 150 7.03 -3.24 -9.21
C GLU A 150 6.94 -4.36 -8.17
N ASN A 151 6.37 -4.09 -7.00
CA ASN A 151 6.43 -4.97 -5.84
C ASN A 151 5.05 -5.43 -5.32
N SER A 152 3.96 -5.07 -6.00
CA SER A 152 2.60 -5.56 -5.73
C SER A 152 2.10 -6.53 -6.80
N LEU A 153 1.17 -7.42 -6.43
CA LEU A 153 0.44 -8.27 -7.37
C LEU A 153 -0.90 -7.67 -7.83
N GLN A 154 -1.35 -6.57 -7.21
CA GLN A 154 -2.62 -5.90 -7.51
C GLN A 154 -2.36 -4.42 -7.87
N PRO A 155 -1.86 -4.13 -9.08
CA PRO A 155 -1.51 -2.77 -9.51
C PRO A 155 -2.69 -1.79 -9.47
N GLU A 156 -3.92 -2.27 -9.59
CA GLU A 156 -5.15 -1.47 -9.50
C GLU A 156 -5.41 -0.87 -8.11
N ASN A 157 -4.77 -1.41 -7.06
CA ASN A 157 -4.81 -0.88 -5.71
C ASN A 157 -3.60 0.01 -5.38
N CYS A 158 -2.67 0.19 -6.32
CA CYS A 158 -1.39 0.84 -6.07
C CYS A 158 -1.45 2.35 -6.28
N VAL A 159 -0.92 3.08 -5.30
CA VAL A 159 -0.58 4.50 -5.38
C VAL A 159 0.94 4.61 -5.28
N GLN A 160 1.59 4.70 -6.44
CA GLN A 160 3.02 4.87 -6.49
C GLN A 160 3.39 6.33 -6.21
N ILE A 161 4.28 6.53 -5.24
CA ILE A 161 4.81 7.86 -4.89
C ILE A 161 6.29 7.94 -5.26
N LYS A 162 6.89 9.13 -5.19
CA LYS A 162 8.34 9.31 -5.37
C LYS A 162 9.11 8.47 -4.33
N PRO A 163 10.00 7.54 -4.73
CA PRO A 163 10.92 6.87 -3.82
C PRO A 163 11.77 7.88 -3.06
N TRP A 164 11.84 7.74 -1.74
CA TRP A 164 12.54 8.68 -0.88
C TRP A 164 13.95 8.20 -0.55
N LYS A 165 14.93 9.08 -0.79
CA LYS A 165 16.36 8.80 -0.63
C LYS A 165 17.05 9.78 0.33
N GLY A 166 16.36 10.15 1.40
CA GLY A 166 16.92 11.02 2.45
C GLY A 166 16.80 12.53 2.20
N ASP A 167 16.00 12.95 1.23
CA ASP A 167 15.72 14.36 0.95
C ASP A 167 14.92 14.99 2.11
N VAL A 168 15.49 15.98 2.80
CA VAL A 168 14.89 16.59 3.99
C VAL A 168 13.76 17.56 3.67
N GLU A 169 13.70 18.06 2.44
CA GLU A 169 12.65 18.97 1.95
C GLU A 169 11.49 18.20 1.29
N ASP A 170 11.48 16.87 1.37
CA ASP A 170 10.42 16.04 0.79
C ASP A 170 9.08 16.26 1.51
N THR A 171 8.04 16.65 0.75
CA THR A 171 6.68 16.85 1.23
C THR A 171 5.71 15.78 0.77
N THR A 172 6.18 14.76 0.05
CA THR A 172 5.34 13.83 -0.73
C THR A 172 4.25 13.14 0.13
N LEU A 173 4.58 12.74 1.36
CA LEU A 173 3.57 12.14 2.26
C LEU A 173 2.50 13.15 2.67
N LEU A 174 2.90 14.37 2.99
CA LEU A 174 1.99 15.44 3.41
C LEU A 174 1.10 15.88 2.26
N ASP A 175 1.64 15.96 1.05
CA ASP A 175 0.91 16.34 -0.17
C ASP A 175 -0.19 15.32 -0.52
N LEU A 176 -0.02 14.06 -0.10
CA LEU A 176 -0.98 12.98 -0.35
C LEU A 176 -2.16 12.99 0.65
N ILE A 177 -2.00 13.63 1.82
CA ILE A 177 -3.02 13.65 2.88
C ILE A 177 -4.39 14.13 2.39
N PRO A 178 -4.53 15.27 1.67
CA PRO A 178 -5.84 15.78 1.26
C PRO A 178 -6.63 14.77 0.41
N PHE A 179 -5.95 14.05 -0.48
CA PHE A 179 -6.58 13.01 -1.30
C PHE A 179 -7.06 11.84 -0.44
N LEU A 180 -6.20 11.32 0.44
CA LEU A 180 -6.54 10.18 1.29
C LEU A 180 -7.64 10.53 2.29
N GLU A 181 -7.60 11.71 2.90
CA GLU A 181 -8.67 12.21 3.76
C GLU A 181 -10.00 12.29 3.01
N TYR A 182 -9.99 12.85 1.80
CA TYR A 182 -11.19 12.91 0.96
C TYR A 182 -11.77 11.51 0.71
N VAL A 183 -10.93 10.55 0.36
CA VAL A 183 -11.34 9.15 0.19
C VAL A 183 -11.91 8.56 1.48
N GLY A 184 -11.24 8.76 2.61
CA GLY A 184 -11.67 8.23 3.92
C GLY A 184 -13.00 8.80 4.38
N MET A 185 -13.28 10.07 4.07
CA MET A 185 -14.53 10.74 4.39
C MET A 185 -15.69 10.35 3.45
N HIS A 186 -15.43 10.26 2.14
CA HIS A 186 -16.49 10.05 1.15
C HIS A 186 -16.76 8.57 0.84
N ARG A 187 -15.81 7.69 1.16
CA ARG A 187 -15.94 6.21 1.10
C ARG A 187 -16.52 5.76 -0.25
N PRO A 188 -15.79 5.94 -1.36
CA PRO A 188 -16.25 5.50 -2.67
C PRO A 188 -16.59 4.01 -2.65
N ALA A 189 -17.54 3.57 -3.47
CA ALA A 189 -17.95 2.17 -3.52
C ALA A 189 -16.78 1.24 -3.91
N ASP A 190 -15.90 1.70 -4.80
CA ASP A 190 -14.69 0.99 -5.19
C ASP A 190 -13.53 1.96 -5.42
N ILE A 191 -12.50 1.86 -4.58
CA ILE A 191 -11.33 2.73 -4.61
C ILE A 191 -10.51 2.61 -5.89
N ARG A 192 -10.54 1.44 -6.54
CA ARG A 192 -9.75 1.17 -7.75
C ARG A 192 -10.20 2.05 -8.91
N THR A 193 -11.51 2.36 -8.98
CA THR A 193 -12.06 3.29 -9.97
C THR A 193 -11.55 4.71 -9.77
N VAL A 194 -11.40 5.13 -8.51
CA VAL A 194 -10.85 6.44 -8.16
C VAL A 194 -9.37 6.48 -8.51
N ILE A 195 -8.57 5.50 -8.08
CA ILE A 195 -7.14 5.41 -8.41
C ILE A 195 -6.93 5.40 -9.92
N ALA A 196 -7.72 4.61 -10.66
CA ALA A 196 -7.67 4.56 -12.12
C ALA A 196 -7.86 5.94 -12.78
N SER A 197 -8.72 6.81 -12.22
CA SER A 197 -8.96 8.16 -12.72
C SER A 197 -7.77 9.13 -12.60
N TYR A 198 -6.73 8.75 -11.85
CA TYR A 198 -5.47 9.49 -11.70
C TYR A 198 -4.29 8.81 -12.43
N GLN A 199 -4.50 7.72 -13.16
CA GLN A 199 -3.41 7.05 -13.88
C GLN A 199 -2.64 8.02 -14.78
N GLY A 200 -1.30 7.90 -14.73
CA GLY A 200 -0.39 8.78 -15.47
C GLY A 200 -0.15 10.17 -14.85
N HIS A 201 -0.80 10.49 -13.73
CA HIS A 201 -0.67 11.77 -13.06
C HIS A 201 -0.15 11.60 -11.62
N ASP A 202 0.46 12.65 -11.09
CA ASP A 202 0.76 12.74 -9.66
C ASP A 202 -0.55 12.98 -8.90
N ILE A 203 -1.01 11.99 -8.12
CA ILE A 203 -2.31 12.02 -7.44
C ILE A 203 -2.46 13.26 -6.55
N ALA A 204 -1.42 13.61 -5.80
CA ALA A 204 -1.47 14.72 -4.87
C ALA A 204 -1.68 16.05 -5.62
N LYS A 205 -0.87 16.30 -6.64
CA LYS A 205 -0.97 17.52 -7.45
C LYS A 205 -2.28 17.61 -8.20
N GLU A 206 -2.68 16.52 -8.86
CA GLU A 206 -3.90 16.44 -9.65
C GLU A 206 -5.14 16.60 -8.77
N PHE A 207 -5.15 16.02 -7.57
CA PHE A 207 -6.26 16.18 -6.62
C PHE A 207 -6.43 17.64 -6.18
N ILE A 208 -5.34 18.35 -5.90
CA ILE A 208 -5.37 19.76 -5.53
C ILE A 208 -5.94 20.60 -6.69
N GLU A 209 -5.48 20.35 -7.92
CA GLU A 209 -5.94 21.10 -9.10
C GLU A 209 -7.42 20.85 -9.40
N ARG A 210 -7.85 19.58 -9.39
CA ARG A 210 -9.27 19.20 -9.55
C ARG A 210 -10.15 19.83 -8.47
N SER A 211 -9.67 19.87 -7.22
CA SER A 211 -10.41 20.47 -6.09
C SER A 211 -10.60 21.97 -6.28
N LYS A 212 -9.56 22.68 -6.71
CA LYS A 212 -9.64 24.12 -7.04
C LYS A 212 -10.61 24.39 -8.18
N GLU A 213 -10.54 23.60 -9.25
CA GLU A 213 -11.43 23.76 -10.40
C GLU A 213 -12.89 23.51 -9.99
N HIS A 214 -13.14 22.46 -9.22
CA HIS A 214 -14.48 22.16 -8.71
C HIS A 214 -15.03 23.31 -7.84
N GLN A 215 -14.22 23.86 -6.93
CA GLN A 215 -14.61 25.02 -6.13
C GLN A 215 -14.94 26.24 -7.00
N ARG A 216 -14.14 26.53 -8.04
CA ARG A 216 -14.40 27.63 -8.98
C ARG A 216 -15.73 27.46 -9.71
N ARG A 217 -15.98 26.28 -10.30
CA ARG A 217 -17.24 25.97 -11.01
C ARG A 217 -18.45 26.12 -10.08
N MET A 218 -18.34 25.67 -8.83
CA MET A 218 -19.41 25.82 -7.83
C MET A 218 -19.67 27.28 -7.45
N GLN A 219 -18.64 28.12 -7.41
CA GLN A 219 -18.79 29.56 -7.16
C GLN A 219 -19.48 30.26 -8.35
N GLU A 220 -19.07 29.95 -9.58
CA GLU A 220 -19.68 30.48 -10.80
C GLU A 220 -21.16 30.12 -10.90
N GLN A 221 -21.52 28.85 -10.63
CA GLN A 221 -22.92 28.41 -10.61
C GLN A 221 -23.76 29.13 -9.54
N LYS A 222 -23.19 29.34 -8.34
CA LYS A 222 -23.85 30.10 -7.27
C LYS A 222 -24.05 31.57 -7.65
N GLN A 223 -23.08 32.20 -8.30
CA GLN A 223 -23.21 33.57 -8.80
C GLN A 223 -24.27 33.67 -9.91
N HIS A 224 -24.26 32.74 -10.85
CA HIS A 224 -25.24 32.69 -11.93
C HIS A 224 -26.66 32.46 -11.38
N SER A 225 -26.85 31.53 -10.46
CA SER A 225 -28.15 31.31 -9.79
C SER A 225 -28.62 32.53 -8.99
N ARG A 226 -27.71 33.25 -8.33
CA ARG A 226 -28.02 34.52 -7.63
C ARG A 226 -28.42 35.65 -8.58
N PHE A 227 -27.84 35.69 -9.77
CA PHE A 227 -28.18 36.67 -10.81
C PHE A 227 -29.60 36.43 -11.33
N TRP A 228 -29.94 35.17 -11.65
CA TRP A 228 -31.28 34.78 -12.10
C TRP A 228 -32.39 34.94 -11.04
N ARG A 229 -32.07 34.88 -9.74
CA ARG A 229 -33.04 35.13 -8.65
C ARG A 229 -33.32 36.61 -8.37
N ARG A 230 -32.57 37.53 -8.99
CA ARG A 230 -32.70 38.99 -8.80
C ARG A 230 -33.29 39.71 -10.01
N SER A 231 -33.59 38.99 -11.09
CA SER A 231 -34.36 39.45 -12.27
C SER A 231 -35.79 38.95 -12.15
#